data_AF-A0A520BU82-F1
#
_entry.id   AF-A0A520BU82-F1
#
_cell.length_a   1.000
_cell.length_b   1.000
_cell.length_c   1.000
_cell.angle_alpha   90.00
_cell.angle_beta   90.00
_cell.angle_gamma   90.00
#
_symmetry.space_group_name_H-M   'P 1'
#
loop_
_entity.id
_entity.type
_entity.pdbx_description
1 polymer ?
#
loop_
_entity_poly.entity_id
_entity_poly.type
_entity_poly.pdbx_seq_one_letter_code
_entity_poly.pdbx_strand_id
1 'polypeptide(L)'
;MNDNQNTNENKKPGKRIPNIPKKPQKGPKFNIFWVYAAIIVAIIAAQVLFSGDGGKKVDYPEFESKMLLTGDVEKLVAYKSEDLVKVEVYIKKSALDKPEYEKYKSTSKFSSANSGPIVYFNAGTMDGLDKQLAESQKNLPADQPRILAEKDSRSNPFLGLLVNIGLPLLLLIGFWIFMMRRMGGGGAGGGQIFSIGKSKATLFDKESQVNITFNDVAGLEEAKQEVMEIVDFLKNPKKYTNLGGKIPKGALLVGSPGTGKTLLAKAVAGEAQVPFFSLSGSDFVEMFVGVGASRVRDLFKQAKDKAPCIIFIDEVDAIGRARGKNSVMGGNDERENTLNQLLVEMDGFGTDSGIIILAATNRPDV
;
A
#
# COMPACT_ATOMS: atom_id res chain seq x y z
N MET A 1 -54.65 44.40 -59.49
CA MET A 1 -55.05 43.56 -58.35
C MET A 1 -54.07 42.40 -58.29
N ASN A 2 -53.17 42.18 -57.33
CA ASN A 2 -52.74 42.80 -56.07
C ASN A 2 -51.25 42.39 -55.96
N ASP A 3 -50.33 43.31 -55.71
CA ASP A 3 -49.76 43.62 -54.39
C ASP A 3 -49.13 42.45 -53.62
N ASN A 4 -47.89 42.75 -53.19
CA ASN A 4 -47.25 42.40 -51.94
C ASN A 4 -46.16 41.31 -51.87
N GLN A 5 -44.93 41.85 -51.86
CA GLN A 5 -43.97 41.81 -50.74
C GLN A 5 -43.11 40.56 -50.51
N ASN A 6 -41.83 40.75 -50.88
CA ASN A 6 -40.63 40.42 -50.11
C ASN A 6 -40.82 39.90 -48.68
N THR A 7 -40.36 38.67 -48.43
CA THR A 7 -39.66 38.31 -47.18
C THR A 7 -38.54 37.32 -47.48
N ASN A 8 -37.32 37.86 -47.61
CA ASN A 8 -36.07 37.11 -47.52
C ASN A 8 -35.83 36.75 -46.04
N GLU A 9 -36.13 35.52 -45.63
CA GLU A 9 -35.67 34.99 -44.35
C GLU A 9 -34.22 34.51 -44.45
N ASN A 10 -33.33 35.36 -43.94
CA ASN A 10 -31.93 35.05 -43.63
C ASN A 10 -31.85 33.91 -42.60
N LYS A 11 -31.56 32.67 -43.04
CA LYS A 11 -31.13 31.57 -42.17
C LYS A 11 -29.75 31.90 -41.57
N LYS A 12 -29.72 32.19 -40.27
CA LYS A 12 -28.49 32.36 -39.47
C LYS A 12 -27.62 31.10 -39.57
N PRO A 13 -26.28 31.22 -39.69
CA PRO A 13 -25.40 30.07 -39.68
C PRO A 13 -25.35 29.46 -38.28
N GLY A 14 -25.66 28.16 -38.18
CA GLY A 14 -25.61 27.40 -36.94
C GLY A 14 -24.21 27.41 -36.32
N LYS A 15 -24.12 27.86 -35.06
CA LYS A 15 -22.90 27.78 -34.24
C LYS A 15 -22.47 26.32 -34.13
N ARG A 16 -21.25 26.00 -34.61
CA ARG A 16 -20.59 24.71 -34.36
C ARG A 16 -20.34 24.58 -32.86
N ILE A 17 -20.94 23.58 -32.24
CA ILE A 17 -20.68 23.19 -30.85
C ILE A 17 -19.21 22.72 -30.78
N PRO A 18 -18.36 23.25 -29.88
CA PRO A 18 -17.01 22.76 -29.73
C PRO A 18 -17.01 21.31 -29.24
N ASN A 19 -16.18 20.49 -29.89
CA ASN A 19 -16.02 19.07 -29.66
C ASN A 19 -15.55 18.83 -28.21
N ILE A 20 -16.44 18.36 -27.35
CA ILE A 20 -16.11 17.98 -25.96
C ILE A 20 -15.28 16.69 -26.05
N PRO A 21 -14.00 16.66 -25.61
CA PRO A 21 -13.26 15.41 -25.57
C PRO A 21 -13.93 14.46 -24.58
N LYS A 22 -14.36 13.28 -25.05
CA LYS A 22 -14.88 12.21 -24.20
C LYS A 22 -13.84 11.90 -23.12
N LYS A 23 -14.22 12.05 -21.84
CA LYS A 23 -13.39 11.62 -20.70
C LYS A 23 -12.99 10.15 -20.93
N PRO A 24 -11.69 9.79 -20.78
CA PRO A 24 -11.30 8.39 -20.87
C PRO A 24 -12.04 7.62 -19.77
N GLN A 25 -12.83 6.62 -20.18
CA GLN A 25 -13.42 5.68 -19.23
C GLN A 25 -12.27 5.04 -18.45
N LYS A 26 -12.19 5.34 -17.15
CA LYS A 26 -11.31 4.62 -16.25
C LYS A 26 -11.78 3.17 -16.25
N GLY A 27 -11.01 2.30 -16.88
CA GLY A 27 -11.19 0.85 -16.77
C GLY A 27 -11.18 0.43 -15.29
N PRO A 28 -11.74 -0.75 -14.98
CA PRO A 28 -11.82 -1.23 -13.61
C PRO A 28 -10.43 -1.21 -12.97
N LYS A 29 -10.31 -0.51 -11.84
CA LYS A 29 -9.06 -0.40 -11.10
C LYS A 29 -8.66 -1.79 -10.66
N PHE A 30 -7.68 -2.37 -11.34
CA PHE A 30 -7.19 -3.70 -11.02
C PHE A 30 -6.58 -3.65 -9.63
N ASN A 31 -7.25 -4.28 -8.66
CA ASN A 31 -6.79 -4.26 -7.29
C ASN A 31 -5.64 -5.27 -7.16
N ILE A 32 -4.43 -4.75 -6.96
CA ILE A 32 -3.18 -5.51 -6.84
C ILE A 32 -3.28 -6.62 -5.77
N PHE A 33 -4.13 -6.45 -4.77
CA PHE A 33 -4.38 -7.46 -3.72
C PHE A 33 -4.92 -8.79 -4.27
N TRP A 34 -5.67 -8.80 -5.37
CA TRP A 34 -6.14 -10.05 -6.00
C TRP A 34 -5.01 -10.85 -6.64
N VAL A 35 -3.96 -10.19 -7.09
CA VAL A 35 -2.77 -10.86 -7.64
C VAL A 35 -1.99 -11.55 -6.52
N TYR A 36 -1.79 -10.87 -5.39
CA TYR A 36 -1.14 -11.48 -4.23
C TYR A 36 -1.95 -12.66 -3.66
N ALA A 37 -3.27 -12.53 -3.59
CA ALA A 37 -4.14 -13.62 -3.16
C ALA A 37 -4.02 -14.85 -4.08
N ALA A 38 -3.99 -14.66 -5.40
CA ALA A 38 -3.80 -15.75 -6.35
C ALA A 38 -2.43 -16.45 -6.21
N ILE A 39 -1.37 -15.69 -5.91
CA ILE A 39 -0.02 -16.23 -5.68
C ILE A 39 0.03 -17.05 -4.39
N ILE A 40 -0.56 -16.54 -3.30
CA ILE A 40 -0.62 -17.26 -2.02
C ILE A 40 -1.38 -18.58 -2.22
N VAL A 41 -2.51 -18.55 -2.93
CA VAL A 41 -3.26 -19.77 -3.27
C VAL A 41 -2.44 -20.73 -4.13
N ALA A 42 -1.68 -20.23 -5.11
CA ALA A 42 -0.81 -21.07 -5.94
C ALA A 42 0.35 -21.70 -5.15
N ILE A 43 0.94 -20.97 -4.19
CA ILE A 43 1.99 -21.49 -3.31
C ILE A 43 1.41 -22.55 -2.37
N ILE A 44 0.24 -22.29 -1.77
CA ILE A 44 -0.44 -23.26 -0.90
C ILE A 44 -0.83 -24.50 -1.72
N ALA A 45 -1.39 -24.33 -2.91
CA ALA A 45 -1.73 -25.44 -3.80
C ALA A 45 -0.48 -26.25 -4.20
N ALA A 46 0.64 -25.58 -4.49
CA ALA A 46 1.90 -26.25 -4.75
C ALA A 46 2.38 -27.01 -3.51
N GLN A 47 2.40 -26.40 -2.32
CA GLN A 47 2.76 -27.09 -1.08
C GLN A 47 1.89 -28.32 -0.85
N VAL A 48 0.57 -28.23 -1.05
CA VAL A 48 -0.34 -29.38 -0.89
C VAL A 48 -0.10 -30.46 -1.95
N LEU A 49 0.16 -30.08 -3.20
CA LEU A 49 0.43 -31.02 -4.29
C LEU A 49 1.81 -31.70 -4.17
N PHE A 50 2.79 -31.02 -3.59
CA PHE A 50 4.15 -31.53 -3.40
C PHE A 50 4.39 -32.18 -2.03
N SER A 51 3.47 -32.05 -1.07
CA SER A 51 3.55 -32.68 0.27
C SER A 51 3.05 -34.13 0.27
N GLY A 52 3.54 -34.95 -0.64
CA GLY A 52 3.29 -36.39 -0.62
C GLY A 52 4.30 -37.10 0.28
N ASP A 53 3.88 -37.55 1.47
CA ASP A 53 4.68 -38.47 2.29
C ASP A 53 4.84 -39.79 1.52
N GLY A 54 6.09 -40.24 1.38
CA GLY A 54 6.51 -41.20 0.34
C GLY A 54 6.09 -42.66 0.58
N GLY A 55 5.34 -42.98 1.63
CA GLY A 55 4.90 -44.35 1.93
C GLY A 55 3.63 -44.37 2.76
N LYS A 56 3.04 -45.56 2.97
CA LYS A 56 1.89 -45.73 3.88
C LYS A 56 2.36 -46.22 5.26
N LYS A 57 1.78 -45.65 6.32
CA LYS A 57 2.05 -46.11 7.69
C LYS A 57 1.47 -47.50 7.92
N VAL A 58 2.27 -48.41 8.46
CA VAL A 58 1.88 -49.78 8.87
C VAL A 58 2.38 -50.06 10.29
N ASP A 59 1.68 -50.89 11.05
CA ASP A 59 2.11 -51.32 12.38
C ASP A 59 3.15 -52.45 12.31
N TYR A 60 4.06 -52.51 13.29
CA TYR A 60 5.14 -53.51 13.32
C TYR A 60 4.67 -54.97 13.16
N PRO A 61 3.59 -55.45 13.81
CA PRO A 61 3.11 -56.83 13.64
C PRO A 61 2.58 -57.13 12.23
N GLU A 62 1.99 -56.13 11.56
CA GLU A 62 1.52 -56.28 10.19
C GLU A 62 2.69 -56.33 9.21
N PHE A 63 3.73 -55.51 9.46
CA PHE A 63 4.99 -55.58 8.72
C PHE A 63 5.69 -56.93 8.91
N GLU A 64 5.79 -57.40 10.15
CA GLU A 64 6.44 -58.66 10.50
C GLU A 64 5.79 -59.85 9.77
N SER A 65 4.47 -59.99 9.92
CA SER A 65 3.73 -61.13 9.38
C SER A 65 3.64 -61.14 7.84
N LYS A 66 3.45 -59.99 7.21
CA LYS A 66 3.13 -59.92 5.78
C LYS A 66 4.35 -59.64 4.89
N MET A 67 5.41 -59.05 5.43
CA MET A 67 6.55 -58.58 4.64
C MET A 67 7.87 -59.19 5.10
N LEU A 68 8.14 -59.17 6.40
CA LEU A 68 9.42 -59.66 6.94
C LEU A 68 9.49 -61.19 6.89
N LEU A 69 8.47 -61.89 7.38
CA LEU A 69 8.44 -63.36 7.43
C LEU A 69 8.21 -64.01 6.05
N THR A 70 7.65 -63.26 5.10
CA THR A 70 7.47 -63.71 3.71
C THR A 70 8.75 -63.60 2.87
N GLY A 71 9.81 -62.98 3.41
CA GLY A 71 11.10 -62.83 2.73
C GLY A 71 11.09 -61.80 1.58
N ASP A 72 10.05 -60.97 1.51
CA ASP A 72 9.81 -60.00 0.43
C ASP A 72 10.61 -58.70 0.62
N VAL A 73 11.16 -58.45 1.81
CA VAL A 73 11.97 -57.25 2.12
C VAL A 73 13.34 -57.33 1.46
N GLU A 74 13.74 -56.23 0.81
CA GLU A 74 15.07 -56.03 0.20
C GLU A 74 16.02 -55.34 1.18
N LYS A 75 15.56 -54.25 1.82
CA LYS A 75 16.33 -53.52 2.83
C LYS A 75 15.43 -52.70 3.75
N LEU A 76 15.91 -52.44 4.95
CA LEU A 76 15.29 -51.57 5.93
C LEU A 76 16.18 -50.35 6.15
N VAL A 77 15.63 -49.15 6.02
CA VAL A 77 16.38 -47.90 6.28
C VAL A 77 15.74 -47.21 7.47
N ALA A 78 16.49 -47.09 8.56
CA ALA A 78 16.03 -46.45 9.78
C ALA A 78 16.71 -45.09 9.94
N TYR A 79 15.91 -44.04 10.16
CA TYR A 79 16.41 -42.70 10.48
C TYR A 79 15.65 -42.09 11.65
N LYS A 80 16.33 -41.19 12.37
CA LYS A 80 15.72 -40.45 13.47
C LYS A 80 14.80 -39.37 12.90
N SER A 81 13.52 -39.44 13.22
CA SER A 81 12.50 -38.47 12.85
C SER A 81 11.88 -37.93 14.14
N GLU A 82 12.31 -36.74 14.55
CA GLU A 82 11.91 -36.12 15.83
C GLU A 82 12.28 -37.03 17.03
N ASP A 83 11.28 -37.48 17.79
CA ASP A 83 11.43 -38.31 19.00
C ASP A 83 11.30 -39.81 18.73
N LEU A 84 11.00 -40.22 17.50
CA LEU A 84 10.82 -41.63 17.10
C LEU A 84 11.81 -42.04 16.00
N VAL A 85 11.99 -43.35 15.84
CA VAL A 85 12.74 -43.93 14.72
C VAL A 85 11.76 -44.27 13.62
N LYS A 86 11.82 -43.59 12.47
CA LYS A 86 11.04 -43.95 11.28
C LYS A 86 11.83 -45.00 10.50
N VAL A 87 11.20 -46.14 10.24
CA VAL A 87 11.79 -47.26 9.48
C VAL A 87 11.07 -47.37 8.15
N GLU A 88 11.81 -47.18 7.07
CA GLU A 88 11.36 -47.33 5.70
C GLU A 88 11.64 -48.75 5.19
N VAL A 89 10.61 -49.39 4.64
CA VAL A 89 10.68 -50.75 4.11
C VAL A 89 10.77 -50.71 2.60
N TYR A 90 11.85 -51.26 2.05
CA TYR A 90 12.03 -51.48 0.62
C TYR A 90 11.75 -52.96 0.32
N ILE A 91 10.88 -53.22 -0.65
CA ILE A 91 10.48 -54.57 -1.07
C ILE A 91 11.20 -54.90 -2.36
N LYS A 92 11.58 -56.18 -2.53
CA LYS A 92 12.22 -56.68 -3.75
C LYS A 92 11.36 -56.38 -4.97
N LYS A 93 12.00 -55.99 -6.08
CA LYS A 93 11.34 -55.73 -7.36
C LYS A 93 10.44 -56.87 -7.85
N SER A 94 10.77 -58.12 -7.53
CA SER A 94 9.97 -59.31 -7.88
C SER A 94 8.70 -59.50 -7.05
N ALA A 95 8.63 -58.91 -5.85
CA ALA A 95 7.47 -59.01 -4.96
C ALA A 95 6.53 -57.79 -5.08
N LEU A 96 7.02 -56.69 -5.65
CA LEU A 96 6.31 -55.43 -5.89
C LEU A 96 5.04 -55.54 -6.76
N ASP A 97 4.95 -56.57 -7.60
CA ASP A 97 3.80 -56.80 -8.50
C ASP A 97 2.74 -57.74 -7.90
N LYS A 98 2.90 -58.21 -6.66
CA LYS A 98 1.87 -59.01 -5.97
C LYS A 98 0.65 -58.13 -5.63
N PRO A 99 -0.59 -58.66 -5.70
CA PRO A 99 -1.82 -57.91 -5.43
C PRO A 99 -1.89 -57.35 -4.00
N GLU A 100 -1.15 -57.94 -3.07
CA GLU A 100 -1.06 -57.51 -1.68
C GLU A 100 -0.35 -56.16 -1.50
N TYR A 101 0.49 -55.75 -2.45
CA TYR A 101 1.26 -54.50 -2.39
C TYR A 101 0.68 -53.37 -3.24
N GLU A 102 -0.30 -53.64 -4.09
CA GLU A 102 -1.04 -52.63 -4.86
C GLU A 102 -1.65 -51.54 -3.95
N LYS A 103 -2.16 -51.94 -2.78
CA LYS A 103 -2.69 -51.02 -1.78
C LYS A 103 -1.64 -50.11 -1.16
N TYR A 104 -0.35 -50.37 -1.32
CA TYR A 104 0.74 -49.59 -0.74
C TYR A 104 1.56 -48.82 -1.78
N LYS A 105 1.29 -48.98 -3.08
CA LYS A 105 1.91 -48.16 -4.13
C LYS A 105 1.50 -46.69 -3.96
N SER A 106 2.45 -45.77 -4.17
CA SER A 106 2.25 -44.34 -4.03
C SER A 106 1.23 -43.82 -5.05
N THR A 107 0.24 -43.05 -4.59
CA THR A 107 -0.80 -42.45 -5.43
C THR A 107 -0.32 -41.18 -6.15
N SER A 108 0.89 -40.68 -5.86
CA SER A 108 1.40 -39.43 -6.44
C SER A 108 1.85 -39.63 -7.89
N LYS A 109 0.97 -39.25 -8.83
CA LYS A 109 1.25 -39.24 -10.29
C LYS A 109 2.43 -38.35 -10.72
N PHE A 110 2.95 -37.51 -9.83
CA PHE A 110 4.04 -36.57 -10.12
C PHE A 110 5.43 -37.07 -9.68
N SER A 111 5.51 -37.98 -8.70
CA SER A 111 6.77 -38.57 -8.26
C SER A 111 7.04 -39.86 -9.02
N SER A 112 7.59 -39.73 -10.23
CA SER A 112 7.97 -40.87 -11.08
C SER A 112 9.24 -41.55 -10.58
N ALA A 113 9.14 -42.24 -9.44
CA ALA A 113 10.13 -43.20 -9.02
C ALA A 113 9.43 -44.32 -8.24
N ASN A 114 9.09 -45.41 -8.91
CA ASN A 114 8.67 -46.68 -8.32
C ASN A 114 9.83 -47.39 -7.57
N SER A 115 10.66 -46.61 -6.88
CA SER A 115 11.87 -47.05 -6.18
C SER A 115 11.96 -46.43 -4.77
N GLY A 116 10.89 -45.77 -4.32
CA GLY A 116 10.73 -45.30 -2.96
C GLY A 116 10.23 -46.40 -2.01
N PRO A 117 10.27 -46.15 -0.70
CA PRO A 117 9.74 -47.07 0.31
C PRO A 117 8.24 -47.28 0.13
N ILE A 118 7.78 -48.52 0.26
CA ILE A 118 6.36 -48.85 0.05
C ILE A 118 5.55 -48.60 1.32
N VAL A 119 6.14 -48.93 2.47
CA VAL A 119 5.57 -48.70 3.79
C VAL A 119 6.63 -48.21 4.76
N TYR A 120 6.16 -47.52 5.79
CA TYR A 120 7.00 -47.16 6.93
C TYR A 120 6.28 -47.47 8.25
N PHE A 121 7.07 -47.71 9.29
CA PHE A 121 6.58 -47.85 10.66
C PHE A 121 7.46 -47.05 11.61
N ASN A 122 6.91 -46.71 12.78
CA ASN A 122 7.64 -45.98 13.81
C ASN A 122 8.07 -46.95 14.91
N ALA A 123 9.36 -46.95 15.24
CA ALA A 123 9.95 -47.69 16.35
C ALA A 123 10.37 -46.72 17.47
N GLY A 124 10.38 -47.21 18.71
CA GLY A 124 10.70 -46.39 19.88
C GLY A 124 12.17 -45.97 19.94
N THR A 125 13.10 -46.93 19.98
CA THR A 125 14.55 -46.66 20.00
C THR A 125 15.27 -47.54 18.98
N MET A 126 16.41 -47.08 18.47
CA MET A 126 17.23 -47.84 17.52
C MET A 126 17.66 -49.19 18.11
N ASP A 127 18.08 -49.21 19.38
CA ASP A 127 18.49 -50.44 20.06
C ASP A 127 17.32 -51.40 20.32
N GLY A 128 16.11 -50.85 20.50
CA GLY A 128 14.88 -51.64 20.62
C GLY A 128 14.51 -52.28 19.29
N LEU A 129 14.65 -51.55 18.18
CA LEU A 129 14.39 -52.03 16.83
C LEU A 129 15.34 -53.17 16.45
N ASP A 130 16.65 -53.01 16.69
CA ASP A 130 17.64 -54.05 16.37
C ASP A 130 17.36 -55.35 17.14
N LYS A 131 16.92 -55.25 18.40
CA LYS A 131 16.52 -56.40 19.22
C LYS A 131 15.22 -57.05 18.73
N GLN A 132 14.20 -56.26 18.40
CA GLN A 132 12.94 -56.76 17.87
C GLN A 132 13.12 -57.45 16.52
N LEU A 133 13.93 -56.87 15.61
CA LEU A 133 14.27 -57.50 14.34
C LEU A 133 15.06 -58.79 14.55
N ALA A 134 16.00 -58.82 15.50
CA ALA A 134 16.74 -60.03 15.83
C ALA A 134 15.84 -61.14 16.40
N GLU A 135 14.81 -60.82 17.18
CA GLU A 135 13.85 -61.78 17.72
C GLU A 135 12.89 -62.31 16.64
N SER A 136 12.31 -61.43 15.83
CA SER A 136 11.43 -61.80 14.72
C SER A 136 12.12 -62.69 13.69
N GLN A 137 13.43 -62.55 13.51
CA GLN A 137 14.22 -63.33 12.56
C GLN A 137 14.80 -64.65 13.13
N LYS A 138 14.55 -65.00 14.40
CA LYS A 138 15.01 -66.28 14.99
C LYS A 138 14.34 -67.50 14.37
N ASN A 139 13.12 -67.35 13.88
CA ASN A 139 12.29 -68.44 13.36
C ASN A 139 12.27 -68.51 11.82
N LEU A 140 13.15 -67.77 11.14
CA LEU A 140 13.26 -67.80 9.68
C LEU A 140 14.02 -69.05 9.21
N PRO A 141 13.63 -69.65 8.07
CA PRO A 141 14.36 -70.76 7.47
C PRO A 141 15.80 -70.35 7.12
N ALA A 142 16.75 -71.27 7.30
CA ALA A 142 18.20 -71.05 7.18
C ALA A 142 18.69 -70.54 5.80
N ASP A 143 17.80 -70.47 4.81
CA ASP A 143 18.05 -70.04 3.43
C ASP A 143 17.74 -68.55 3.17
N GLN A 144 17.27 -67.82 4.19
CA GLN A 144 16.99 -66.38 4.07
C GLN A 144 18.06 -65.52 4.76
N PRO A 145 18.64 -64.52 4.08
CA PRO A 145 19.62 -63.61 4.69
C PRO A 145 18.94 -62.72 5.73
N ARG A 146 19.58 -62.57 6.89
CA ARG A 146 19.10 -61.68 7.96
C ARG A 146 19.16 -60.23 7.51
N ILE A 147 18.10 -59.47 7.73
CA ILE A 147 18.00 -58.07 7.31
C ILE A 147 18.25 -57.18 8.53
N LEU A 148 19.27 -56.33 8.42
CA LEU A 148 19.58 -55.31 9.41
C LEU A 148 19.03 -53.96 8.96
N ALA A 149 18.69 -53.10 9.92
CA ALA A 149 18.31 -51.73 9.64
C ALA A 149 19.57 -50.91 9.29
N GLU A 150 19.65 -50.44 8.04
CA GLU A 150 20.67 -49.51 7.60
C GLU A 150 20.38 -48.13 8.20
N LYS A 151 21.38 -47.56 8.89
CA LYS A 151 21.26 -46.25 9.53
C LYS A 151 21.52 -45.18 8.48
N ASP A 152 20.48 -44.44 8.11
CA ASP A 152 20.60 -43.30 7.20
C ASP A 152 20.33 -42.00 7.96
N SER A 153 21.10 -40.96 7.68
CA SER A 153 20.94 -39.63 8.28
C SER A 153 20.33 -38.71 7.24
N ARG A 154 19.06 -38.93 6.90
CA ARG A 154 18.30 -38.07 5.97
C ARG A 154 17.74 -36.86 6.70
N SER A 155 18.61 -36.07 7.32
CA SER A 155 18.24 -34.74 7.76
C SER A 155 19.31 -33.76 7.27
N ASN A 156 19.08 -33.22 6.07
CA ASN A 156 19.65 -31.92 5.71
C ASN A 156 18.58 -30.85 5.99
N PRO A 157 18.35 -30.47 7.26
CA PRO A 157 17.35 -29.45 7.60
C PRO A 157 17.59 -28.14 6.86
N PHE A 158 18.85 -27.83 6.50
CA PHE A 158 19.19 -26.69 5.66
C PHE A 158 18.66 -26.79 4.22
N LEU A 159 18.80 -27.96 3.58
CA LEU A 159 18.26 -28.18 2.23
C LEU A 159 16.74 -28.16 2.24
N GLY A 160 16.12 -28.74 3.28
CA GLY A 160 14.67 -28.67 3.51
C GLY A 160 14.17 -27.23 3.70
N LEU A 161 14.90 -26.40 4.47
CA LEU A 161 14.61 -24.98 4.64
C LEU A 161 14.72 -24.22 3.32
N LEU A 162 15.78 -24.46 2.55
CA LEU A 162 16.05 -23.76 1.30
C LEU A 162 15.05 -24.13 0.20
N VAL A 163 14.61 -25.39 0.14
CA VAL A 163 13.58 -25.82 -0.82
C VAL A 163 12.18 -25.35 -0.37
N ASN A 164 11.84 -25.46 0.91
CA ASN A 164 10.50 -25.10 1.39
C ASN A 164 10.28 -23.59 1.56
N ILE A 165 11.32 -22.81 1.87
CA ILE A 165 11.23 -21.34 2.05
C ILE A 165 11.90 -20.60 0.89
N GLY A 166 13.06 -21.08 0.44
CA GLY A 166 13.81 -20.42 -0.63
C GLY A 166 13.13 -20.50 -2.00
N LEU A 167 12.55 -21.66 -2.36
CA LEU A 167 11.86 -21.79 -3.66
C LEU A 167 10.62 -20.87 -3.75
N PRO A 168 9.71 -20.81 -2.76
CA PRO A 168 8.60 -19.84 -2.79
C PRO A 168 9.07 -18.39 -2.77
N LEU A 169 10.11 -18.06 -1.99
CA LEU A 169 10.64 -16.70 -1.90
C LEU A 169 11.26 -16.25 -3.24
N LEU A 170 12.00 -17.13 -3.90
CA LEU A 170 12.63 -16.86 -5.19
C LEU A 170 11.57 -16.68 -6.29
N LEU A 171 10.52 -17.51 -6.29
CA LEU A 171 9.38 -17.31 -7.19
C LEU A 171 8.66 -15.97 -6.95
N LEU A 172 8.50 -15.55 -5.69
CA LEU A 172 7.89 -14.27 -5.33
C LEU A 172 8.76 -13.09 -5.78
N ILE A 173 10.07 -13.15 -5.56
CA ILE A 173 11.03 -12.13 -6.01
C ILE A 173 11.09 -12.07 -7.55
N GLY A 174 11.14 -13.23 -8.22
CA GLY A 174 11.14 -13.32 -9.67
C GLY A 174 9.86 -12.75 -10.28
N PHE A 175 8.70 -13.06 -9.69
CA PHE A 175 7.41 -12.49 -10.09
C PHE A 175 7.35 -10.99 -9.83
N TRP A 176 7.87 -10.51 -8.70
CA TRP A 176 7.94 -9.08 -8.37
C TRP A 176 8.79 -8.31 -9.38
N ILE A 177 9.96 -8.84 -9.76
CA ILE A 177 10.83 -8.27 -10.79
C ILE A 177 10.14 -8.29 -12.17
N PHE A 178 9.47 -9.39 -12.52
CA PHE A 178 8.70 -9.50 -13.76
C PHE A 178 7.55 -8.47 -13.82
N MET A 179 6.82 -8.29 -12.72
CA MET A 179 5.78 -7.27 -12.59
C MET A 179 6.33 -5.85 -12.66
N MET A 180 7.46 -5.55 -12.01
CA MET A 180 8.09 -4.23 -12.13
C MET A 180 8.55 -3.95 -13.57
N ARG A 181 9.05 -4.95 -14.28
CA ARG A 181 9.41 -4.80 -15.71
C ARG A 181 8.17 -4.63 -16.59
N ARG A 182 7.03 -5.24 -16.24
CA ARG A 182 5.77 -5.12 -16.98
C ARG A 182 5.00 -3.84 -16.66
N MET A 183 5.05 -3.36 -15.42
CA MET A 183 4.43 -2.09 -14.98
C MET A 183 5.31 -0.87 -15.27
N GLY A 184 6.63 -1.06 -15.47
CA GLY A 184 7.56 -0.01 -15.90
C GLY A 184 7.59 0.24 -17.42
N GLY A 185 6.89 -0.57 -18.21
CA GLY A 185 6.94 -0.55 -19.68
C GLY A 185 5.81 0.20 -20.40
N GLY A 186 4.86 0.78 -19.69
CA GLY A 186 3.77 1.52 -20.35
C GLY A 186 2.77 2.14 -19.38
N GLY A 187 2.80 3.46 -19.28
CA GLY A 187 1.66 4.29 -18.89
C GLY A 187 1.04 4.06 -17.51
N ALA A 188 1.26 5.02 -16.61
CA ALA A 188 0.30 5.43 -15.57
C ALA A 188 0.13 4.56 -14.29
N GLY A 189 1.17 3.87 -13.81
CA GLY A 189 1.06 3.13 -12.53
C GLY A 189 2.21 3.26 -11.52
N GLY A 190 3.45 3.50 -11.97
CA GLY A 190 4.64 3.37 -11.10
C GLY A 190 5.19 4.66 -10.48
N GLY A 191 4.84 5.84 -11.03
CA GLY A 191 5.40 7.12 -10.58
C GLY A 191 4.64 7.78 -9.42
N GLN A 192 3.48 7.26 -9.04
CA GLN A 192 2.56 7.97 -8.15
C GLN A 192 2.89 7.79 -6.66
N ILE A 193 3.65 6.75 -6.29
CA ILE A 193 4.06 6.50 -4.90
C ILE A 193 5.20 7.44 -4.48
N PHE A 194 6.07 7.86 -5.41
CA PHE A 194 7.15 8.82 -5.14
C PHE A 194 6.72 10.30 -5.23
N SER A 195 5.44 10.57 -5.48
CA SER A 195 4.89 11.95 -5.55
C SER A 195 4.08 12.35 -4.31
N ILE A 196 4.14 11.57 -3.22
CA ILE A 196 3.43 11.79 -1.94
C ILE A 196 3.87 13.07 -1.18
N GLY A 197 4.88 13.80 -1.66
CA GLY A 197 5.35 15.03 -1.03
C GLY A 197 4.93 16.33 -1.74
N LYS A 198 4.48 16.28 -3.00
CA LYS A 198 4.19 17.50 -3.77
C LYS A 198 2.80 18.02 -3.43
N SER A 199 2.75 19.24 -2.89
CA SER A 199 1.51 19.97 -2.64
C SER A 199 0.57 19.91 -3.86
N LYS A 200 -0.64 19.37 -3.65
CA LYS A 200 -1.80 19.54 -4.55
C LYS A 200 -2.42 20.94 -4.38
N ALA A 201 -1.62 21.97 -4.09
CA ALA A 201 -2.08 23.32 -4.32
C ALA A 201 -2.46 23.38 -5.80
N THR A 202 -3.75 23.54 -6.07
CA THR A 202 -4.22 23.88 -7.41
C THR A 202 -3.55 25.19 -7.75
N LEU A 203 -2.41 25.12 -8.44
CA LEU A 203 -1.76 26.25 -9.08
C LEU A 203 -2.75 26.71 -10.13
N PHE A 204 -3.65 27.60 -9.71
CA PHE A 204 -4.31 28.48 -10.64
C PHE A 204 -3.19 29.35 -11.22
N ASP A 205 -2.72 28.98 -12.40
CA ASP A 205 -1.61 29.63 -13.07
C ASP A 205 -2.17 30.63 -14.08
N LYS A 206 -1.79 31.91 -13.90
CA LYS A 206 -1.90 33.07 -14.81
C LYS A 206 -3.26 33.44 -15.45
N GLU A 207 -4.29 32.60 -15.39
CA GLU A 207 -5.70 32.94 -15.65
C GLU A 207 -6.50 33.08 -14.32
N SER A 208 -5.79 33.06 -13.19
CA SER A 208 -6.31 32.96 -11.82
C SER A 208 -6.66 34.29 -11.16
N GLN A 209 -6.92 35.35 -11.93
CA GLN A 209 -7.43 36.56 -11.30
C GLN A 209 -8.79 36.23 -10.71
N VAL A 210 -8.87 36.31 -9.38
CA VAL A 210 -10.15 36.24 -8.68
C VAL A 210 -10.92 37.47 -9.14
N ASN A 211 -11.89 37.29 -10.03
CA ASN A 211 -12.72 38.38 -10.58
C ASN A 211 -13.76 38.90 -9.58
N ILE A 212 -13.63 38.52 -8.30
CA ILE A 212 -14.53 38.92 -7.23
C ILE A 212 -13.93 40.15 -6.56
N THR A 213 -14.72 41.20 -6.41
CA THR A 213 -14.34 42.49 -5.83
C THR A 213 -15.15 42.78 -4.57
N PHE A 214 -14.88 43.87 -3.85
CA PHE A 214 -15.69 44.22 -2.68
C PHE A 214 -17.14 44.56 -3.04
N ASN A 215 -17.41 44.91 -4.30
CA ASN A 215 -18.78 45.12 -4.81
C ASN A 215 -19.61 43.83 -4.81
N ASP A 216 -18.96 42.67 -4.91
CA ASP A 216 -19.63 41.37 -4.90
C ASP A 216 -19.90 40.86 -3.46
N VAL A 217 -19.38 41.56 -2.45
CA VAL A 217 -19.60 41.25 -1.03
C VAL A 217 -20.62 42.25 -0.47
N ALA A 218 -21.82 41.78 -0.13
CA ALA A 218 -22.84 42.63 0.49
C ALA A 218 -22.63 42.77 2.01
N GLY A 219 -22.79 43.98 2.53
CA GLY A 219 -22.65 44.28 3.97
C GLY A 219 -21.20 44.15 4.47
N LEU A 220 -21.03 43.74 5.74
CA LEU A 220 -19.71 43.57 6.39
C LEU A 220 -18.82 44.83 6.32
N GLU A 221 -19.41 46.02 6.41
CA GLU A 221 -18.71 47.30 6.19
C GLU A 221 -17.50 47.49 7.13
N GLU A 222 -17.63 47.11 8.41
CA GLU A 222 -16.52 47.14 9.37
C GLU A 222 -15.37 46.22 8.93
N ALA A 223 -15.69 44.96 8.61
CA ALA A 223 -14.67 43.99 8.18
C ALA A 223 -14.03 44.39 6.84
N LYS A 224 -14.80 44.95 5.89
CA LYS A 224 -14.29 45.50 4.63
C LYS A 224 -13.30 46.64 4.88
N GLN A 225 -13.60 47.53 5.82
CA GLN A 225 -12.71 48.65 6.16
C GLN A 225 -11.37 48.14 6.72
N GLU A 226 -11.38 47.15 7.61
CA GLU A 226 -10.14 46.55 8.14
C GLU A 226 -9.31 45.85 7.05
N VAL A 227 -9.94 45.05 6.19
CA VAL A 227 -9.21 44.36 5.12
C VAL A 227 -8.83 45.29 3.95
N MET A 228 -9.41 46.49 3.86
CA MET A 228 -9.03 47.49 2.86
C MET A 228 -7.61 48.01 3.10
N GLU A 229 -7.14 48.05 4.34
CA GLU A 229 -5.75 48.40 4.65
C GLU A 229 -4.75 47.38 4.07
N ILE A 230 -5.12 46.10 4.09
CA ILE A 230 -4.36 45.01 3.49
C ILE A 230 -4.25 45.22 1.96
N VAL A 231 -5.35 45.66 1.33
CA VAL A 231 -5.38 45.98 -0.10
C VAL A 231 -4.51 47.19 -0.45
N ASP A 232 -4.62 48.31 0.30
CA ASP A 232 -3.78 49.50 0.04
C ASP A 232 -2.30 49.16 0.22
N PHE A 233 -1.97 48.31 1.19
CA PHE A 233 -0.61 47.83 1.38
C PHE A 233 -0.11 47.02 0.17
N LEU A 234 -0.87 46.03 -0.32
CA LEU A 234 -0.46 45.22 -1.46
C LEU A 234 -0.29 46.05 -2.75
N LYS A 235 -1.09 47.12 -2.91
CA LYS A 235 -0.96 48.08 -4.02
C LYS A 235 0.22 49.03 -3.85
N ASN A 236 0.45 49.52 -2.63
CA ASN A 236 1.40 50.60 -2.34
C ASN A 236 2.36 50.25 -1.18
N PRO A 237 3.15 49.17 -1.25
CA PRO A 237 3.93 48.69 -0.11
C PRO A 237 4.97 49.71 0.37
N LYS A 238 5.56 50.48 -0.55
CA LYS A 238 6.58 51.51 -0.26
C LYS A 238 6.08 52.62 0.68
N LYS A 239 4.79 52.97 0.60
CA LYS A 239 4.19 54.01 1.45
C LYS A 239 4.31 53.64 2.93
N TYR A 240 4.08 52.37 3.26
CA TYR A 240 4.10 51.85 4.63
C TYR A 240 5.52 51.57 5.12
N THR A 241 6.40 51.01 4.27
CA THR A 241 7.80 50.78 4.62
C THR A 241 8.54 52.09 4.91
N ASN A 242 8.31 53.16 4.13
CA ASN A 242 8.94 54.47 4.35
C ASN A 242 8.52 55.14 5.66
N LEU A 243 7.31 54.84 6.14
CA LEU A 243 6.79 55.34 7.41
C LEU A 243 7.28 54.49 8.62
N GLY A 244 8.08 53.44 8.37
CA GLY A 244 8.53 52.50 9.40
C GLY A 244 7.43 51.58 9.93
N GLY A 245 6.31 51.49 9.22
CA GLY A 245 5.18 50.63 9.58
C GLY A 245 5.54 49.15 9.41
N LYS A 246 5.26 48.33 10.42
CA LYS A 246 5.35 46.88 10.30
C LYS A 246 4.11 46.35 9.62
N ILE A 247 4.34 45.55 8.59
CA ILE A 247 3.27 45.01 7.75
C ILE A 247 2.59 43.85 8.49
N PRO A 248 1.24 43.79 8.51
CA PRO A 248 0.54 42.64 9.04
C PRO A 248 0.92 41.39 8.25
N LYS A 249 1.48 40.38 8.93
CA LYS A 249 1.83 39.10 8.30
C LYS A 249 0.59 38.29 7.89
N GLY A 250 -0.55 38.59 8.50
CA GLY A 250 -1.81 37.93 8.21
C GLY A 250 -2.98 38.46 9.01
N ALA A 251 -4.17 37.93 8.71
CA ALA A 251 -5.41 38.20 9.43
C ALA A 251 -6.22 36.91 9.59
N LEU A 252 -6.93 36.78 10.72
CA LEU A 252 -7.80 35.65 11.01
C LEU A 252 -9.27 36.11 10.92
N LEU A 253 -9.99 35.59 9.94
CA LEU A 253 -11.42 35.83 9.74
C LEU A 253 -12.21 34.84 10.60
N VAL A 254 -12.98 35.38 11.55
CA VAL A 254 -13.76 34.59 12.51
C VAL A 254 -15.24 34.85 12.31
N GLY A 255 -16.06 33.81 12.41
CA GLY A 255 -17.52 33.95 12.47
C GLY A 255 -18.23 32.65 12.13
N SER A 256 -19.54 32.62 12.29
CA SER A 256 -20.38 31.45 11.97
C SER A 256 -20.17 30.94 10.53
N PRO A 257 -20.43 29.66 10.24
CA PRO A 257 -20.37 29.15 8.88
C PRO A 257 -21.37 29.90 7.97
N GLY A 258 -20.99 30.15 6.72
CA GLY A 258 -21.85 30.82 5.74
C GLY A 258 -21.84 32.36 5.77
N THR A 259 -21.05 33.01 6.63
CA THR A 259 -20.96 34.49 6.71
C THR A 259 -20.08 35.15 5.64
N GLY A 260 -19.67 34.41 4.61
CA GLY A 260 -18.89 34.98 3.50
C GLY A 260 -17.40 35.19 3.76
N LYS A 261 -16.79 34.57 4.79
CA LYS A 261 -15.33 34.65 5.06
C LYS A 261 -14.46 34.35 3.84
N THR A 262 -14.72 33.23 3.17
CA THR A 262 -14.02 32.82 1.94
C THR A 262 -14.29 33.78 0.78
N LEU A 263 -15.48 34.40 0.73
CA LEU A 263 -15.83 35.38 -0.30
C LEU A 263 -15.09 36.70 -0.07
N LEU A 264 -15.00 37.16 1.18
CA LEU A 264 -14.25 38.35 1.57
C LEU A 264 -12.76 38.19 1.26
N ALA A 265 -12.15 37.06 1.60
CA ALA A 265 -10.74 36.80 1.27
C ALA A 265 -10.46 36.81 -0.25
N LYS A 266 -11.39 36.28 -1.04
CA LYS A 266 -11.35 36.35 -2.51
C LYS A 266 -11.48 37.78 -3.01
N ALA A 267 -12.39 38.57 -2.44
CA ALA A 267 -12.57 39.98 -2.78
C ALA A 267 -11.31 40.80 -2.50
N VAL A 268 -10.64 40.58 -1.36
CA VAL A 268 -9.37 41.25 -1.02
C VAL A 268 -8.31 40.98 -2.10
N ALA A 269 -8.19 39.75 -2.59
CA ALA A 269 -7.24 39.40 -3.64
C ALA A 269 -7.59 40.00 -5.00
N GLY A 270 -8.88 40.01 -5.37
CA GLY A 270 -9.35 40.63 -6.61
C GLY A 270 -9.16 42.15 -6.60
N GLU A 271 -9.43 42.80 -5.47
CA GLU A 271 -9.22 44.23 -5.28
C GLU A 271 -7.74 44.61 -5.36
N ALA A 272 -6.86 43.80 -4.76
CA ALA A 272 -5.41 43.99 -4.83
C ALA A 272 -4.79 43.54 -6.17
N GLN A 273 -5.53 42.80 -7.00
CA GLN A 273 -5.06 42.20 -8.26
C GLN A 273 -3.80 41.32 -8.11
N VAL A 274 -3.70 40.60 -6.99
CA VAL A 274 -2.57 39.71 -6.70
C VAL A 274 -2.96 38.22 -6.83
N PRO A 275 -1.99 37.30 -7.06
CA PRO A 275 -2.26 35.87 -7.02
C PRO A 275 -2.88 35.43 -5.69
N PHE A 276 -3.86 34.53 -5.78
CA PHE A 276 -4.59 33.98 -4.63
C PHE A 276 -4.37 32.46 -4.54
N PHE A 277 -3.68 32.02 -3.50
CA PHE A 277 -3.54 30.60 -3.15
C PHE A 277 -4.64 30.24 -2.15
N SER A 278 -5.38 29.14 -2.38
CA SER A 278 -6.44 28.71 -1.47
C SER A 278 -6.27 27.24 -1.12
N LEU A 279 -6.26 26.94 0.17
CA LEU A 279 -6.15 25.59 0.72
C LEU A 279 -7.11 25.43 1.90
N SER A 280 -7.57 24.20 2.15
CA SER A 280 -8.28 23.87 3.40
C SER A 280 -7.28 23.42 4.46
N GLY A 281 -7.52 23.78 5.72
CA GLY A 281 -6.78 23.28 6.88
C GLY A 281 -6.79 21.76 6.96
N SER A 282 -7.86 21.12 6.47
CA SER A 282 -7.96 19.65 6.40
C SER A 282 -7.00 19.01 5.39
N ASP A 283 -6.54 19.74 4.36
CA ASP A 283 -5.58 19.23 3.35
C ASP A 283 -4.19 18.95 3.94
N PHE A 284 -3.96 19.42 5.16
CA PHE A 284 -2.71 19.30 5.91
C PHE A 284 -2.74 18.18 6.94
N VAL A 285 -3.89 17.53 7.16
CA VAL A 285 -4.06 16.44 8.13
C VAL A 285 -4.12 15.11 7.36
N GLU A 286 -3.04 14.35 7.41
CA GLU A 286 -2.95 13.04 6.74
C GLU A 286 -2.54 11.90 7.68
N MET A 287 -2.80 10.66 7.24
CA MET A 287 -2.40 9.45 7.97
C MET A 287 -0.87 9.24 8.00
N PHE A 288 -0.14 9.89 7.11
CA PHE A 288 1.31 9.74 6.97
C PHE A 288 2.02 10.92 7.65
N VAL A 289 2.84 10.59 8.65
CA VAL A 289 3.63 11.58 9.40
C VAL A 289 4.53 12.39 8.45
N GLY A 290 4.46 13.71 8.57
CA GLY A 290 5.35 14.64 7.85
C GLY A 290 4.91 15.03 6.44
N VAL A 291 3.84 14.44 5.90
CA VAL A 291 3.28 14.86 4.60
C VAL A 291 2.71 16.27 4.69
N GLY A 292 1.95 16.60 5.75
CA GLY A 292 1.41 17.94 5.99
C GLY A 292 2.50 19.01 6.04
N ALA A 293 3.55 18.80 6.83
CA ALA A 293 4.70 19.70 6.93
C ALA A 293 5.41 19.93 5.57
N SER A 294 5.57 18.89 4.75
CA SER A 294 6.16 19.03 3.40
C SER A 294 5.29 19.93 2.50
N ARG A 295 3.97 19.77 2.55
CA ARG A 295 3.03 20.59 1.77
C ARG A 295 3.08 22.06 2.17
N VAL A 296 3.21 22.34 3.46
CA VAL A 296 3.37 23.71 3.98
C VAL A 296 4.62 24.34 3.36
N ARG A 297 5.79 23.67 3.39
CA ARG A 297 7.02 24.18 2.79
C ARG A 297 6.87 24.44 1.29
N ASP A 298 6.28 23.50 0.57
CA ASP A 298 6.06 23.63 -0.88
C ASP A 298 5.11 24.79 -1.22
N LEU A 299 4.05 24.99 -0.43
CA LEU A 299 3.13 26.11 -0.58
C LEU A 299 3.87 27.44 -0.42
N PHE A 300 4.64 27.58 0.65
CA PHE A 300 5.37 28.81 0.93
C PHE A 300 6.49 29.07 -0.09
N LYS A 301 7.12 28.02 -0.63
CA LYS A 301 8.06 28.15 -1.75
C LYS A 301 7.38 28.71 -3.00
N GLN A 302 6.21 28.19 -3.36
CA GLN A 302 5.44 28.70 -4.51
C GLN A 302 4.94 30.13 -4.29
N ALA A 303 4.56 30.47 -3.05
CA ALA A 303 4.16 31.83 -2.70
C ALA A 303 5.33 32.82 -2.82
N LYS A 304 6.54 32.44 -2.40
CA LYS A 304 7.78 33.23 -2.60
C LYS A 304 8.01 33.55 -4.07
N ASP A 305 7.85 32.56 -4.94
CA ASP A 305 8.07 32.72 -6.39
C ASP A 305 7.01 33.61 -7.06
N LYS A 306 5.85 33.81 -6.43
CA LYS A 306 4.72 34.60 -6.96
C LYS A 306 4.38 35.84 -6.12
N ALA A 307 5.27 36.29 -5.24
CA ALA A 307 5.07 37.48 -4.43
C ALA A 307 5.00 38.77 -5.30
N PRO A 308 4.15 39.75 -4.96
CA PRO A 308 3.22 39.78 -3.82
C PRO A 308 1.99 38.91 -4.07
N CYS A 309 1.54 38.16 -3.04
CA CYS A 309 0.40 37.24 -3.15
C CYS A 309 -0.33 37.05 -1.82
N ILE A 310 -1.54 36.50 -1.90
CA ILE A 310 -2.33 36.12 -0.72
C ILE A 310 -2.41 34.59 -0.62
N ILE A 311 -2.15 34.07 0.58
CA ILE A 311 -2.39 32.67 0.95
C ILE A 311 -3.63 32.62 1.82
N PHE A 312 -4.67 31.94 1.37
CA PHE A 312 -5.89 31.70 2.13
C PHE A 312 -5.97 30.27 2.65
N ILE A 313 -6.12 30.13 3.96
CA ILE A 313 -6.30 28.85 4.66
C ILE A 313 -7.71 28.84 5.27
N ASP A 314 -8.62 28.09 4.67
CA ASP A 314 -9.95 27.86 5.25
C ASP A 314 -9.89 26.79 6.35
N GLU A 315 -10.84 26.78 7.29
CA GLU A 315 -10.91 25.77 8.36
C GLU A 315 -9.57 25.56 9.09
N VAL A 316 -8.91 26.65 9.48
CA VAL A 316 -7.61 26.58 10.16
C VAL A 316 -7.68 25.84 11.51
N ASP A 317 -8.88 25.72 12.08
CA ASP A 317 -9.18 24.93 13.28
C ASP A 317 -8.93 23.41 13.09
N ALA A 318 -8.80 22.93 11.85
CA ALA A 318 -8.34 21.57 11.56
C ALA A 318 -6.87 21.32 11.98
N ILE A 319 -6.02 22.35 11.94
CA ILE A 319 -4.59 22.28 12.32
C ILE A 319 -4.25 23.07 13.59
N GLY A 320 -5.03 24.10 13.93
CA GLY A 320 -4.71 25.07 14.99
C GLY A 320 -5.14 24.77 16.43
N ARG A 321 -5.90 23.69 16.69
CA ARG A 321 -6.39 23.30 18.03
C ARG A 321 -5.28 23.20 19.05
N ALA A 322 -5.51 23.82 20.20
CA ALA A 322 -4.59 23.80 21.31
C ALA A 322 -4.36 22.39 21.87
N ARG A 323 -3.13 22.15 22.33
CA ARG A 323 -2.69 20.89 22.95
C ARG A 323 -3.60 20.51 24.12
N GLY A 324 -4.34 19.40 23.98
CA GLY A 324 -5.13 18.85 25.08
C GLY A 324 -4.21 18.22 26.13
N LYS A 325 -4.31 18.64 27.40
CA LYS A 325 -3.56 18.07 28.53
C LYS A 325 -3.78 16.56 28.78
N ASN A 326 -4.76 15.93 28.11
CA ASN A 326 -5.16 14.53 28.32
C ASN A 326 -5.26 13.68 27.02
N SER A 327 -4.61 14.05 25.92
CA SER A 327 -4.66 13.23 24.70
C SER A 327 -3.68 12.05 24.80
N VAL A 328 -4.26 10.86 24.88
CA VAL A 328 -3.59 9.55 24.84
C VAL A 328 -2.72 9.43 23.59
N MET A 329 -1.50 8.95 23.82
CA MET A 329 -0.41 8.60 22.90
C MET A 329 -0.83 8.28 21.45
N GLY A 330 -0.34 9.05 20.47
CA GLY A 330 -0.12 8.59 19.09
C GLY A 330 -0.89 9.26 17.94
N GLY A 331 -1.87 10.14 18.21
CA GLY A 331 -2.70 10.78 17.16
C GLY A 331 -2.45 12.28 16.91
N ASN A 332 -1.75 12.97 17.81
CA ASN A 332 -1.56 14.43 17.72
C ASN A 332 -0.28 14.84 16.99
N ASP A 333 0.67 13.93 16.82
CA ASP A 333 2.04 14.25 16.40
C ASP A 333 2.12 14.84 14.98
N GLU A 334 1.27 14.38 14.06
CA GLU A 334 1.26 14.85 12.68
C GLU A 334 0.71 16.28 12.57
N ARG A 335 -0.42 16.54 13.22
CA ARG A 335 -1.04 17.85 13.28
C ARG A 335 -0.13 18.88 13.93
N GLU A 336 0.49 18.52 15.07
CA GLU A 336 1.42 19.40 15.79
C GLU A 336 2.65 19.72 14.95
N ASN A 337 3.22 18.72 14.27
CA ASN A 337 4.36 18.94 13.37
C ASN A 337 4.00 19.87 12.21
N THR A 338 2.83 19.68 11.60
CA THR A 338 2.38 20.54 10.49
C THR A 338 2.07 21.97 10.96
N LEU A 339 1.46 22.14 12.14
CA LEU A 339 1.23 23.46 12.74
C LEU A 339 2.55 24.19 13.03
N ASN A 340 3.50 23.50 13.66
CA ASN A 340 4.82 24.09 13.94
C ASN A 340 5.54 24.50 12.66
N GLN A 341 5.44 23.70 11.59
CA GLN A 341 6.01 24.06 10.30
C GLN A 341 5.33 25.31 9.71
N LEU A 342 4.02 25.46 9.85
CA LEU A 342 3.29 26.67 9.43
C LEU A 342 3.79 27.90 10.20
N LEU A 343 3.94 27.80 11.52
CA LEU A 343 4.46 28.88 12.35
C LEU A 343 5.89 29.27 11.98
N VAL A 344 6.77 28.29 11.75
CA VAL A 344 8.16 28.52 11.32
C VAL A 344 8.21 29.22 9.97
N GLU A 345 7.39 28.82 9.00
CA GLU A 345 7.33 29.52 7.72
C GLU A 345 6.78 30.94 7.90
N MET A 346 5.70 31.14 8.68
CA MET A 346 5.15 32.48 8.99
C MET A 346 6.16 33.44 9.62
N ASP A 347 7.03 32.92 10.49
CA ASP A 347 8.09 33.70 11.12
C ASP A 347 9.31 33.90 10.21
N GLY A 348 9.57 32.95 9.31
CA GLY A 348 10.71 32.97 8.39
C GLY A 348 10.67 34.07 7.33
N PHE A 349 9.53 34.73 7.12
CA PHE A 349 9.42 35.86 6.20
C PHE A 349 9.80 37.19 6.85
N GLY A 350 10.69 37.93 6.18
CA GLY A 350 10.87 39.36 6.44
C GLY A 350 9.59 40.14 6.13
N THR A 351 9.40 41.25 6.83
CA THR A 351 8.23 42.14 6.65
C THR A 351 8.06 42.60 5.21
N ASP A 352 9.13 42.60 4.41
CA ASP A 352 9.15 43.12 3.04
C ASP A 352 8.81 42.08 1.96
N SER A 353 8.47 40.85 2.35
CA SER A 353 8.23 39.77 1.38
C SER A 353 6.93 39.91 0.57
N GLY A 354 5.99 40.78 0.98
CA GLY A 354 4.74 41.02 0.26
C GLY A 354 3.77 39.83 0.24
N ILE A 355 3.94 38.87 1.15
CA ILE A 355 3.08 37.70 1.29
C ILE A 355 2.17 37.91 2.50
N ILE A 356 0.87 37.75 2.30
CA ILE A 356 -0.13 37.94 3.35
C ILE A 356 -0.95 36.67 3.52
N ILE A 357 -1.10 36.23 4.78
CA ILE A 357 -1.81 35.01 5.12
C ILE A 357 -3.18 35.38 5.68
N LEU A 358 -4.23 34.99 4.97
CA LEU A 358 -5.61 35.08 5.45
C LEU A 358 -6.06 33.70 5.92
N ALA A 359 -6.47 33.58 7.17
CA ALA A 359 -7.02 32.33 7.69
C ALA A 359 -8.50 32.50 8.02
N ALA A 360 -9.30 31.45 7.91
CA ALA A 360 -10.69 31.46 8.32
C ALA A 360 -10.98 30.33 9.32
N THR A 361 -11.77 30.63 10.35
CA THR A 361 -12.28 29.63 11.30
C THR A 361 -13.72 29.92 11.67
N ASN A 362 -14.47 28.85 11.96
CA ASN A 362 -15.79 28.93 12.60
C ASN A 362 -15.70 28.81 14.13
N ARG A 363 -14.53 28.43 14.65
CA ARG A 363 -14.28 28.07 16.04
C ARG A 363 -13.02 28.78 16.55
N PRO A 364 -13.12 30.03 17.00
CA PRO A 364 -11.98 30.77 17.55
C PRO A 364 -11.56 30.27 18.94
N ASP A 365 -12.40 29.47 19.60
CA ASP A 365 -12.22 28.94 20.95
C ASP A 365 -11.28 27.73 21.06
N VAL A 366 -10.88 27.14 19.93
CA VAL A 366 -10.30 25.79 19.85
C VAL A 366 -8.80 25.78 19.69
#